data_AF-A0A4R1RAT3-F1
#
_entry.id   AF-A0A4R1RAT3-F1
#
_cell.length_a   1.000
_cell.length_b   1.000
_cell.length_c   1.000
_cell.angle_alpha   90.00
_cell.angle_beta   90.00
_cell.angle_gamma   90.00
#
_symmetry.space_group_name_H-M   'P 1'
#
loop_
_entity.id
_entity.type
_entity.pdbx_description
1 polymer ?
#
loop_
_entity_poly.entity_id
_entity_poly.type
_entity_poly.pdbx_seq_one_letter_code
_entity_poly.pdbx_strand_id
1 'polypeptide(L)'
;MSILTPKLDILLFKFRIPSFHLFGIIGLIVGIICGLFVGKIIGLSAMIILLMSFVSICCFILLIILIKWATGKESLVYYHHEILILIMNSVTLMLLKQPILEFLDIALLGIAIFLAFGRIGCFSVGCCHGKPSNWGVKYGKPHVLKGFTSYYQDIKLFPIQLLESLFTFLICIVGVIIIVSDLDAGTFLIIYSLFYGIFRFLIEFYRGDPDRPYWHDYSEAQWTTVALLLVIAFFVKFNLFPYYYWHLSLVGILILIFSLSLVYKKRNTLSSSLIKNPVHIREMASCFEKLSTSNVITNNNNIKIYKTKLGVRLSGDMNNHKVKHLTISNSNNKLIDVSVAIHIANIFKMFLKNEYSYDIIDSGSKCYQIIYSKIS
;
A
#
# COMPACT_ATOMS: atom_id res chain seq x y z
N MET A 1 2.43 -24.91 -13.39
CA MET A 1 1.14 -24.19 -13.54
C MET A 1 0.85 -23.48 -12.22
N SER A 2 1.05 -22.16 -12.13
CA SER A 2 0.94 -21.42 -10.86
C SER A 2 -0.52 -21.12 -10.53
N ILE A 3 -1.00 -21.62 -9.38
CA ILE A 3 -2.38 -21.48 -8.85
C ILE A 3 -2.80 -20.01 -8.63
N LEU A 4 -1.87 -19.05 -8.63
CA LEU A 4 -2.13 -17.63 -8.37
C LEU A 4 -1.84 -16.74 -9.59
N THR A 5 -2.54 -16.96 -10.71
CA THR A 5 -2.53 -16.01 -11.83
C THR A 5 -3.59 -14.92 -11.60
N PRO A 6 -3.21 -13.64 -11.44
CA PRO A 6 -4.17 -12.56 -11.29
C PRO A 6 -4.98 -12.39 -12.58
N LYS A 7 -6.31 -12.37 -12.47
CA LYS A 7 -7.24 -12.22 -13.60
C LYS A 7 -7.96 -10.88 -13.51
N LEU A 8 -7.82 -10.04 -14.54
CA LEU A 8 -8.50 -8.74 -14.61
C LEU A 8 -10.02 -8.88 -14.62
N ASP A 9 -10.51 -9.90 -15.32
CA ASP A 9 -11.93 -10.19 -15.48
C ASP A 9 -12.22 -11.63 -15.07
N ILE A 10 -13.40 -11.84 -14.49
CA ILE A 10 -13.97 -13.16 -14.23
C ILE A 10 -15.09 -13.39 -15.24
N LEU A 11 -15.07 -14.55 -15.88
CA LEU A 11 -16.12 -14.99 -16.79
C LEU A 11 -17.25 -15.60 -15.96
N LEU A 12 -18.37 -14.90 -15.87
CA LEU A 12 -19.61 -15.42 -15.28
C LEU A 12 -20.59 -15.67 -16.42
N PHE A 13 -20.83 -16.95 -16.72
CA PHE A 13 -21.54 -17.40 -17.91
C PHE A 13 -20.93 -16.84 -19.21
N LYS A 14 -21.57 -15.85 -19.84
CA LYS A 14 -21.11 -15.17 -21.06
C LYS A 14 -20.62 -13.74 -20.81
N PHE A 15 -20.72 -13.23 -19.58
CA PHE A 15 -20.37 -11.84 -19.25
C PHE A 15 -18.98 -11.77 -18.62
N ARG A 16 -18.18 -10.80 -19.08
CA ARG A 16 -16.91 -10.45 -18.45
C ARG A 16 -17.16 -9.38 -17.40
N ILE A 17 -16.92 -9.72 -16.15
CA ILE A 17 -17.09 -8.81 -15.02
C ILE A 17 -15.69 -8.44 -14.49
N PRO A 18 -15.38 -7.14 -14.34
CA PRO A 18 -14.11 -6.73 -13.73
C PRO A 18 -13.97 -7.33 -12.32
N SER A 19 -12.90 -8.08 -12.09
CA SER A 19 -12.68 -8.79 -10.82
C SER A 19 -12.70 -7.85 -9.62
N PHE A 20 -12.14 -6.64 -9.77
CA PHE A 20 -12.12 -5.62 -8.72
C PHE A 20 -13.54 -5.24 -8.24
N HIS A 21 -14.46 -4.99 -9.18
CA HIS A 21 -15.85 -4.65 -8.84
C HIS A 21 -16.61 -5.85 -8.27
N LEU A 22 -16.40 -7.05 -8.83
CA LEU A 22 -17.04 -8.26 -8.34
C LEU A 22 -16.70 -8.50 -6.86
N PHE A 23 -15.42 -8.48 -6.50
CA PHE A 23 -15.01 -8.67 -5.11
C PHE A 23 -15.48 -7.53 -4.19
N GLY A 24 -15.50 -6.28 -4.67
CA GLY A 24 -16.08 -5.17 -3.92
C GLY A 24 -17.56 -5.37 -3.60
N ILE A 25 -18.36 -5.79 -4.58
CA ILE A 25 -19.80 -6.07 -4.41
C ILE A 25 -20.03 -7.26 -3.48
N ILE A 26 -19.26 -8.34 -3.65
CA ILE A 26 -19.32 -9.50 -2.75
C ILE A 26 -19.01 -9.06 -1.32
N GLY A 27 -17.94 -8.31 -1.11
CA GLY A 27 -17.56 -7.80 0.21
C GLY A 27 -18.63 -6.94 0.86
N LEU A 28 -19.29 -6.08 0.08
CA LEU A 28 -20.39 -5.25 0.56
C LEU A 28 -21.59 -6.10 0.99
N ILE A 29 -22.02 -7.04 0.14
CA ILE A 29 -23.18 -7.91 0.41
C ILE A 29 -22.89 -8.79 1.65
N VAL A 30 -21.73 -9.44 1.69
CA VAL A 30 -21.34 -10.29 2.82
C VAL A 30 -21.20 -9.46 4.10
N GLY A 31 -20.65 -8.25 4.02
CA GLY A 31 -20.55 -7.33 5.15
C GLY A 31 -21.91 -6.96 5.73
N ILE A 32 -22.88 -6.60 4.89
CA ILE A 32 -24.25 -6.28 5.31
C ILE A 32 -24.94 -7.49 5.93
N ILE A 33 -24.86 -8.66 5.28
CA ILE A 33 -25.48 -9.90 5.79
C ILE A 33 -24.88 -10.28 7.15
N CYS A 34 -23.56 -10.21 7.28
CA CYS A 34 -22.86 -10.50 8.53
C CYS A 34 -23.27 -9.50 9.62
N GLY A 35 -23.29 -8.20 9.32
CA GLY A 35 -23.72 -7.17 10.26
C GLY A 35 -25.16 -7.35 10.74
N LEU A 36 -26.08 -7.71 9.84
CA LEU A 36 -27.47 -8.03 10.21
C LEU A 36 -27.57 -9.29 11.08
N PHE A 37 -26.80 -10.33 10.76
CA PHE A 37 -26.78 -11.57 11.53
C PHE A 37 -26.24 -11.36 12.94
N VAL A 38 -25.07 -10.73 13.07
CA VAL A 38 -24.45 -10.43 14.37
C VAL A 38 -25.30 -9.44 15.14
N GLY A 39 -25.78 -8.38 14.51
CA GLY A 39 -26.67 -7.40 15.13
C GLY A 39 -27.94 -8.03 15.69
N LYS A 40 -28.52 -9.01 14.99
CA LYS A 40 -29.66 -9.78 15.50
C LYS A 40 -29.31 -10.59 16.75
N ILE A 41 -28.13 -11.20 16.82
CA ILE A 41 -27.68 -11.98 18.00
C ILE A 41 -27.60 -11.08 19.24
N ILE A 42 -27.07 -9.87 19.09
CA ILE A 42 -26.92 -8.90 20.19
C ILE A 42 -28.13 -7.97 20.38
N GLY A 43 -29.26 -8.25 19.70
CA GLY A 43 -30.51 -7.52 19.89
C GLY A 43 -30.58 -6.11 19.27
N LEU A 44 -29.71 -5.77 18.32
CA LEU A 44 -29.76 -4.50 17.60
C LEU A 44 -30.81 -4.47 16.49
N SER A 45 -31.38 -3.29 16.23
CA SER A 45 -32.39 -3.09 15.20
C SER A 45 -31.83 -3.24 13.78
N ALA A 46 -32.35 -4.22 13.03
CA ALA A 46 -31.99 -4.44 11.64
C ALA A 46 -32.25 -3.21 10.74
N MET A 47 -33.30 -2.42 11.03
CA MET A 47 -33.59 -1.21 10.26
C MET A 47 -32.50 -0.14 10.42
N ILE A 48 -31.92 -0.01 11.63
CA ILE A 48 -30.82 0.92 11.88
C ILE A 48 -29.55 0.43 11.17
N ILE A 49 -29.26 -0.86 11.19
CA ILE A 49 -28.11 -1.45 10.47
C ILE A 49 -28.23 -1.24 8.95
N LEU A 50 -29.44 -1.43 8.39
CA LEU A 50 -29.71 -1.16 6.97
C LEU A 50 -29.57 0.33 6.64
N LEU A 51 -30.06 1.22 7.50
CA LEU A 51 -29.89 2.67 7.34
C LEU A 51 -28.41 3.06 7.34
N MET A 52 -27.63 2.55 8.30
CA MET A 52 -26.18 2.79 8.36
C MET A 52 -25.46 2.26 7.12
N SER A 53 -25.86 1.08 6.64
CA SER A 53 -25.30 0.51 5.41
C SER A 53 -25.59 1.42 4.21
N PHE A 54 -26.81 1.95 4.12
CA PHE A 54 -27.17 2.92 3.09
C PHE A 54 -26.35 4.22 3.19
N VAL A 55 -26.25 4.82 4.38
CA VAL A 55 -25.41 6.00 4.64
C VAL A 55 -23.97 5.73 4.23
N SER A 56 -23.42 4.57 4.59
CA SER A 56 -22.06 4.17 4.25
C SER A 56 -21.83 4.09 2.73
N ILE A 57 -22.76 3.49 1.99
CA ILE A 57 -22.71 3.42 0.52
C ILE A 57 -22.79 4.81 -0.11
N CYS A 58 -23.71 5.66 0.37
CA CYS A 58 -23.85 7.03 -0.10
C CYS A 58 -22.57 7.85 0.14
N CYS A 59 -22.00 7.77 1.35
CA CYS A 59 -20.74 8.44 1.69
C CYS A 59 -19.57 7.93 0.84
N PHE A 60 -19.51 6.62 0.60
CA PHE A 60 -18.48 6.01 -0.24
C PHE A 60 -18.53 6.57 -1.68
N ILE A 61 -19.71 6.55 -2.30
CA ILE A 61 -19.91 7.05 -3.67
C ILE A 61 -19.69 8.56 -3.74
N LEU A 62 -20.24 9.32 -2.78
CA LEU A 62 -20.11 10.77 -2.73
C LEU A 62 -18.63 11.17 -2.65
N LEU A 63 -17.83 10.51 -1.79
CA LEU A 63 -16.42 10.83 -1.66
C LEU A 63 -15.64 10.55 -2.95
N ILE A 64 -15.96 9.47 -3.67
CA ILE A 64 -15.36 9.19 -4.99
C ILE A 64 -15.66 10.32 -5.97
N ILE A 65 -16.92 10.75 -6.04
CA ILE A 65 -17.35 11.84 -6.94
C ILE A 65 -16.63 13.14 -6.59
N LEU A 66 -16.55 13.49 -5.30
CA LEU A 66 -15.89 14.71 -4.83
C LEU A 66 -14.39 14.70 -5.13
N ILE A 67 -13.69 13.57 -4.88
CA ILE A 67 -12.26 13.45 -5.19
C ILE A 67 -12.03 13.56 -6.70
N LYS A 68 -12.87 12.90 -7.51
CA LYS A 68 -12.78 12.97 -8.97
C LYS A 68 -13.03 14.38 -9.48
N TRP A 69 -14.01 15.08 -8.93
CA TRP A 69 -14.31 16.47 -9.26
C TRP A 69 -13.15 17.41 -8.89
N ALA A 70 -12.56 17.23 -7.71
CA ALA A 70 -11.49 18.09 -7.22
C ALA A 70 -10.11 17.82 -7.89
N THR A 71 -9.80 16.56 -8.19
CA THR A 71 -8.46 16.15 -8.65
C THR A 71 -8.40 15.73 -10.12
N GLY A 72 -9.55 15.56 -10.76
CA GLY A 72 -9.68 15.00 -12.11
C GLY A 72 -9.36 13.50 -12.20
N LYS A 73 -9.05 12.83 -11.08
CA LYS A 73 -8.66 11.41 -11.04
C LYS A 73 -9.50 10.65 -10.02
N GLU A 74 -9.80 9.41 -10.35
CA GLU A 74 -10.39 8.47 -9.40
C GLU A 74 -9.29 7.96 -8.47
N SER A 75 -9.47 8.13 -7.16
CA SER A 75 -8.57 7.64 -6.14
C SER A 75 -9.38 7.02 -5.00
N LEU A 76 -9.07 5.76 -4.69
CA LEU A 76 -9.73 4.97 -3.65
C LEU A 76 -8.75 4.74 -2.50
N VAL A 77 -8.76 5.65 -1.54
CA VAL A 77 -7.92 5.56 -0.34
C VAL A 77 -8.77 5.08 0.83
N TYR A 78 -8.48 3.87 1.31
CA TYR A 78 -9.26 3.19 2.35
C TYR A 78 -9.56 4.08 3.56
N TYR A 79 -8.53 4.68 4.17
CA TYR A 79 -8.70 5.46 5.41
C TYR A 79 -9.63 6.67 5.25
N HIS A 80 -9.63 7.34 4.09
CA HIS A 80 -10.53 8.47 3.86
C HIS A 80 -12.00 8.04 3.87
N HIS A 81 -12.31 6.91 3.24
CA HIS A 81 -13.66 6.36 3.25
C HIS A 81 -14.07 5.84 4.62
N GLU A 82 -13.21 5.08 5.28
CA GLU A 82 -13.46 4.54 6.61
C GLU A 82 -13.76 5.64 7.62
N ILE A 83 -12.90 6.66 7.71
CA ILE A 83 -13.08 7.77 8.67
C ILE A 83 -14.39 8.51 8.38
N LEU A 84 -14.67 8.85 7.13
CA LEU A 84 -15.91 9.54 6.76
C LEU A 84 -17.14 8.70 7.12
N ILE A 85 -17.12 7.39 6.82
CA ILE A 85 -18.24 6.49 7.11
C ILE A 85 -18.47 6.37 8.61
N LEU A 86 -17.43 6.20 9.41
CA LEU A 86 -17.55 6.12 10.87
C LEU A 86 -18.09 7.42 11.48
N ILE A 87 -17.61 8.58 11.01
CA ILE A 87 -18.11 9.89 11.46
C ILE A 87 -19.59 10.05 11.10
N MET A 88 -19.96 9.80 9.85
CA MET A 88 -21.34 9.99 9.40
C MET A 88 -22.31 9.04 10.08
N ASN A 89 -21.92 7.77 10.27
CA ASN A 89 -22.71 6.82 11.05
C ASN A 89 -22.84 7.25 12.52
N SER A 90 -21.77 7.75 13.14
CA SER A 90 -21.82 8.29 14.52
C SER A 90 -22.82 9.44 14.64
N VAL A 91 -22.81 10.37 13.66
CA VAL A 91 -23.77 11.48 13.60
C VAL A 91 -25.19 10.97 13.41
N THR A 92 -25.43 10.04 12.48
CA THR A 92 -26.75 9.44 12.26
C THR A 92 -27.28 8.76 13.53
N LEU A 93 -26.46 7.99 14.23
CA LEU A 93 -26.84 7.31 15.48
C LEU A 93 -27.12 8.30 16.60
N MET A 94 -26.32 9.36 16.71
CA MET A 94 -26.53 10.44 17.69
C MET A 94 -27.86 11.15 17.46
N LEU A 95 -28.20 11.48 16.21
CA LEU A 95 -29.49 12.08 15.85
C LEU A 95 -30.68 11.17 16.16
N LEU A 96 -30.49 9.85 16.04
CA LEU A 96 -31.49 8.83 16.32
C LEU A 96 -31.47 8.34 17.79
N LYS A 97 -30.61 8.92 18.64
CA LYS A 97 -30.42 8.56 20.05
C LYS A 97 -30.18 7.06 20.26
N GLN A 98 -29.41 6.45 19.36
CA GLN A 98 -29.05 5.04 19.42
C GLN A 98 -27.71 4.82 20.15
N PRO A 99 -27.46 3.63 20.71
CA PRO A 99 -26.20 3.29 21.36
C PRO A 99 -25.05 3.25 20.34
N ILE A 100 -24.21 4.29 20.33
CA ILE A 100 -23.30 4.56 19.22
C ILE A 100 -22.26 3.44 19.05
N LEU A 101 -21.63 2.98 20.13
CA LEU A 101 -20.46 2.10 20.07
C LEU A 101 -20.80 0.70 19.55
N GLU A 102 -21.92 0.15 19.97
CA GLU A 102 -22.45 -1.15 19.56
C GLU A 102 -22.73 -1.17 18.06
N PHE A 103 -23.35 -0.11 17.55
CA PHE A 103 -23.60 0.02 16.12
C PHE A 103 -22.32 0.29 15.32
N LEU A 104 -21.36 1.05 15.86
CA LEU A 104 -20.06 1.27 15.20
C LEU A 104 -19.24 -0.02 15.11
N ASP A 105 -19.30 -0.91 16.10
CA ASP A 105 -18.68 -2.24 16.02
C ASP A 105 -19.26 -3.06 14.85
N ILE A 106 -20.58 -3.04 14.66
CA ILE A 106 -21.25 -3.67 13.51
C ILE A 106 -20.83 -3.02 12.19
N ALA A 107 -20.81 -1.68 12.12
CA ALA A 107 -20.40 -0.97 10.92
C ALA A 107 -18.96 -1.31 10.52
N LEU A 108 -18.05 -1.32 11.49
CA LEU A 108 -16.65 -1.63 11.26
C LEU A 108 -16.46 -3.08 10.84
N LEU A 109 -17.26 -4.02 11.36
CA LEU A 109 -17.24 -5.42 10.91
C LEU A 109 -17.59 -5.50 9.42
N GLY A 110 -18.62 -4.76 8.99
CA GLY A 110 -18.98 -4.66 7.57
C GLY A 110 -17.88 -4.04 6.71
N ILE A 111 -17.26 -2.95 7.17
CA ILE A 111 -16.14 -2.26 6.49
C ILE A 111 -14.92 -3.19 6.37
N ALA A 112 -14.59 -3.92 7.43
CA ALA A 112 -13.47 -4.86 7.46
C ALA A 112 -13.69 -6.01 6.47
N ILE A 113 -14.88 -6.59 6.41
CA ILE A 113 -15.24 -7.61 5.42
C ILE A 113 -15.13 -7.03 4.00
N PHE A 114 -15.68 -5.84 3.76
CA PHE A 114 -15.57 -5.15 2.47
C PHE A 114 -14.10 -4.96 2.06
N LEU A 115 -13.25 -4.52 2.97
CA LEU A 115 -11.82 -4.38 2.76
C LEU A 115 -11.15 -5.71 2.42
N ALA A 116 -11.45 -6.78 3.18
CA ALA A 116 -10.83 -8.10 2.99
C ALA A 116 -11.06 -8.62 1.57
N PHE A 117 -12.29 -8.53 1.06
CA PHE A 117 -12.60 -8.85 -0.34
C PHE A 117 -12.02 -7.83 -1.32
N GLY A 118 -12.09 -6.54 -1.00
CA GLY A 118 -11.50 -5.47 -1.81
C GLY A 118 -10.02 -5.69 -2.09
N ARG A 119 -9.26 -6.24 -1.13
CA ARG A 119 -7.84 -6.62 -1.33
C ARG A 119 -7.63 -7.80 -2.27
N ILE A 120 -8.58 -8.75 -2.35
CA ILE A 120 -8.58 -9.79 -3.40
C ILE A 120 -8.85 -9.15 -4.77
N GLY A 121 -9.73 -8.14 -4.81
CA GLY A 121 -9.89 -7.27 -5.97
C GLY A 121 -8.58 -6.59 -6.36
N CYS A 122 -7.88 -5.95 -5.42
CA CYS A 122 -6.59 -5.31 -5.66
C CYS A 122 -5.55 -6.29 -6.21
N PHE A 123 -5.49 -7.50 -5.65
CA PHE A 123 -4.63 -8.58 -6.11
C PHE A 123 -4.88 -8.89 -7.60
N SER A 124 -6.14 -8.91 -8.03
CA SER A 124 -6.55 -9.26 -9.39
C SER A 124 -6.10 -8.24 -10.44
N VAL A 125 -6.12 -6.95 -10.08
CA VAL A 125 -5.74 -5.83 -10.98
C VAL A 125 -4.29 -5.40 -10.84
N GLY A 126 -3.60 -5.84 -9.79
CA GLY A 126 -2.20 -5.51 -9.52
C GLY A 126 -1.98 -4.16 -8.87
N CYS A 127 -3.03 -3.48 -8.40
CA CYS A 127 -2.85 -2.31 -7.57
C CYS A 127 -2.41 -2.74 -6.16
N CYS A 128 -1.81 -1.82 -5.39
CA CYS A 128 -1.40 -2.09 -4.01
C CYS A 128 -0.39 -3.24 -3.85
N HIS A 129 0.43 -3.51 -4.87
CA HIS A 129 1.33 -4.66 -4.89
C HIS A 129 2.54 -4.53 -3.96
N GLY A 130 3.15 -5.67 -3.62
CA GLY A 130 4.39 -5.73 -2.85
C GLY A 130 5.64 -5.42 -3.68
N LYS A 131 6.79 -5.42 -3.01
CA LYS A 131 8.11 -5.29 -3.65
C LYS A 131 8.48 -6.52 -4.50
N PRO A 132 9.44 -6.38 -5.43
CA PRO A 132 10.06 -7.52 -6.12
C PRO A 132 10.55 -8.58 -5.14
N SER A 133 10.31 -9.85 -5.48
CA SER A 133 10.63 -11.01 -4.64
C SER A 133 11.01 -12.21 -5.50
N ASN A 134 11.76 -13.17 -4.92
CA ASN A 134 12.14 -14.40 -5.60
C ASN A 134 10.94 -15.32 -5.90
N TRP A 135 9.84 -15.11 -5.17
CA TRP A 135 8.58 -15.82 -5.28
C TRP A 135 7.40 -14.84 -5.22
N GLY A 136 6.25 -15.25 -5.73
CA GLY A 136 5.04 -14.44 -5.74
C GLY A 136 4.37 -14.44 -7.10
N VAL A 137 3.72 -13.34 -7.44
CA VAL A 137 2.85 -13.23 -8.61
C VAL A 137 3.43 -12.30 -9.67
N LYS A 138 3.05 -12.51 -10.92
CA LYS A 138 3.44 -11.69 -12.06
C LYS A 138 2.20 -11.02 -12.65
N TYR A 139 2.38 -9.79 -13.09
CA TYR A 139 1.37 -9.01 -13.80
C TYR A 139 1.86 -8.75 -15.21
N GLY A 140 1.02 -9.09 -16.20
CA GLY A 140 1.40 -9.07 -17.61
C GLY A 140 1.04 -7.77 -18.32
N LYS A 141 1.26 -7.75 -19.64
CA LYS A 141 0.87 -6.63 -20.52
C LYS A 141 -0.59 -6.15 -20.34
N PRO A 142 -1.60 -7.03 -20.20
CA PRO A 142 -2.98 -6.58 -19.98
C PRO A 142 -3.15 -5.70 -18.73
N HIS A 143 -2.42 -6.00 -17.65
CA HIS A 143 -2.45 -5.21 -16.42
C HIS A 143 -1.83 -3.83 -16.62
N VAL A 144 -0.71 -3.75 -17.35
CA VAL A 144 -0.04 -2.47 -17.66
C VAL A 144 -0.98 -1.55 -18.45
N LEU A 145 -1.70 -2.10 -19.43
CA LEU A 145 -2.69 -1.34 -20.20
C LEU A 145 -3.84 -0.78 -19.36
N LYS A 146 -4.06 -1.34 -18.15
CA LYS A 146 -5.05 -0.89 -17.18
C LYS A 146 -4.48 -0.03 -16.05
N GLY A 147 -3.22 0.40 -16.16
CA GLY A 147 -2.58 1.31 -15.21
C GLY A 147 -1.64 0.66 -14.19
N PHE A 148 -1.33 -0.64 -14.33
CA PHE A 148 -0.27 -1.26 -13.52
C PHE A 148 1.11 -0.69 -13.87
N THR A 149 2.01 -0.64 -12.89
CA THR A 149 3.36 -0.10 -13.02
C THR A 149 4.19 -0.84 -14.09
N SER A 150 4.47 -0.18 -15.22
CA SER A 150 5.04 -0.75 -16.45
C SER A 150 6.39 -1.47 -16.24
N TYR A 151 7.30 -0.86 -15.47
CA TYR A 151 8.62 -1.44 -15.24
C TYR A 151 8.60 -2.72 -14.38
N TYR A 152 7.47 -3.03 -13.71
CA TYR A 152 7.25 -4.29 -13.01
C TYR A 152 6.54 -5.36 -13.85
N GLN A 153 6.27 -5.11 -15.14
CA GLN A 153 5.66 -6.12 -16.02
C GLN A 153 6.48 -7.42 -16.01
N ASP A 154 5.82 -8.55 -15.79
CA ASP A 154 6.37 -9.91 -15.74
C ASP A 154 7.45 -10.16 -14.66
N ILE A 155 7.63 -9.20 -13.74
CA ILE A 155 8.48 -9.33 -12.55
C ILE A 155 7.67 -10.01 -11.44
N LYS A 156 8.32 -10.92 -10.70
CA LYS A 156 7.70 -11.57 -9.53
C LYS A 156 7.60 -10.56 -8.38
N LEU A 157 6.39 -10.33 -7.91
CA LEU A 157 6.08 -9.43 -6.79
C LEU A 157 5.49 -10.21 -5.62
N PHE A 158 5.85 -9.82 -4.40
CA PHE A 158 5.25 -10.40 -3.20
C PHE A 158 3.75 -10.02 -3.14
N PRO A 159 2.83 -10.99 -2.98
CA PRO A 159 1.38 -10.75 -3.02
C PRO A 159 0.87 -10.16 -1.70
N ILE A 160 1.35 -8.97 -1.33
CA ILE A 160 1.01 -8.29 -0.06
C ILE A 160 -0.49 -8.09 0.11
N GLN A 161 -1.24 -7.98 -1.00
CA GLN A 161 -2.69 -7.82 -0.99
C GLN A 161 -3.40 -9.03 -0.39
N LEU A 162 -2.91 -10.25 -0.67
CA LEU A 162 -3.51 -11.47 -0.12
C LEU A 162 -3.17 -11.66 1.35
N LEU A 163 -1.96 -11.24 1.76
CA LEU A 163 -1.60 -11.20 3.17
C LEU A 163 -2.50 -10.22 3.93
N GLU A 164 -2.75 -9.05 3.36
CA GLU A 164 -3.66 -8.05 3.94
C GLU A 164 -5.10 -8.55 3.99
N SER A 165 -5.59 -9.19 2.92
CA SER A 165 -6.92 -9.83 2.89
C SER A 165 -7.07 -10.89 3.99
N LEU A 166 -6.10 -11.81 4.09
CA LEU A 166 -6.09 -12.87 5.10
C LEU A 166 -6.11 -12.30 6.52
N PHE A 167 -5.24 -11.32 6.79
CA PHE A 167 -5.18 -10.68 8.09
C PHE A 167 -6.49 -9.96 8.45
N THR A 168 -7.09 -9.24 7.50
CA THR A 168 -8.38 -8.58 7.73
C THR A 168 -9.50 -9.60 7.98
N PHE A 169 -9.54 -10.73 7.26
CA PHE A 169 -10.51 -11.80 7.56
C PHE A 169 -10.34 -12.38 8.97
N LEU A 170 -9.10 -12.61 9.41
CA LEU A 170 -8.83 -13.07 10.77
C LEU A 170 -9.33 -12.07 11.82
N ILE A 171 -9.10 -10.77 11.58
CA ILE A 171 -9.66 -9.72 12.44
C ILE A 171 -11.19 -9.73 12.43
N CYS A 172 -11.85 -9.94 11.29
CA CYS A 172 -13.30 -10.05 11.25
C CYS A 172 -13.82 -11.22 12.08
N ILE A 173 -13.16 -12.38 12.03
CA ILE A 173 -13.53 -13.56 12.83
C ILE A 173 -13.41 -13.24 14.32
N VAL A 174 -12.27 -12.68 14.73
CA VAL A 174 -12.06 -12.23 16.11
C VAL A 174 -13.09 -11.17 16.52
N GLY A 175 -13.43 -10.26 15.60
CA GLY A 175 -14.44 -9.23 15.80
C GLY A 175 -15.83 -9.78 16.05
N VAL A 176 -16.27 -10.77 15.26
CA VAL A 176 -17.55 -11.45 15.50
C VAL A 176 -17.56 -12.06 16.91
N ILE A 177 -16.49 -12.76 17.30
CA ILE A 177 -16.37 -13.37 18.63
C ILE A 177 -16.48 -12.30 19.73
N ILE A 178 -15.77 -11.18 19.59
CA ILE A 178 -15.81 -10.07 20.55
C ILE A 178 -17.20 -9.47 20.66
N ILE A 179 -17.83 -9.17 19.52
CA ILE A 179 -19.13 -8.48 19.48
C ILE A 179 -20.24 -9.35 20.10
N VAL A 180 -20.22 -10.67 19.87
CA VAL A 180 -21.22 -11.57 20.47
C VAL A 180 -20.90 -11.98 21.92
N SER A 181 -19.71 -11.62 22.41
CA SER A 181 -19.32 -11.85 23.81
C SER A 181 -19.82 -10.71 24.70
N ASP A 182 -19.83 -10.93 26.01
CA ASP A 182 -20.22 -9.95 27.03
C ASP A 182 -19.11 -8.92 27.31
N LEU A 183 -18.48 -8.40 26.25
CA LEU A 183 -17.44 -7.37 26.33
C LEU A 183 -18.06 -5.98 26.08
N ASP A 184 -17.39 -4.95 26.60
CA ASP A 184 -17.86 -3.57 26.48
C ASP A 184 -18.03 -3.15 25.01
N ALA A 185 -19.09 -2.38 24.74
CA ALA A 185 -19.32 -1.79 23.43
C ALA A 185 -18.13 -0.94 22.96
N GLY A 186 -17.77 -1.05 21.68
CA GLY A 186 -16.60 -0.36 21.10
C GLY A 186 -15.29 -1.12 21.28
N THR A 187 -15.30 -2.28 21.93
CA THR A 187 -14.09 -3.13 22.08
C THR A 187 -13.58 -3.60 20.72
N PHE A 188 -14.47 -3.98 19.80
CA PHE A 188 -14.03 -4.38 18.46
C PHE A 188 -13.47 -3.19 17.67
N LEU A 189 -14.06 -2.01 17.79
CA LEU A 189 -13.58 -0.78 17.16
C LEU A 189 -12.12 -0.49 17.52
N ILE A 190 -11.78 -0.61 18.80
CA ILE A 190 -10.43 -0.36 19.27
C ILE A 190 -9.47 -1.46 18.80
N ILE A 191 -9.85 -2.74 18.96
CA ILE A 191 -9.05 -3.89 18.53
C ILE A 191 -8.76 -3.81 17.03
N TYR A 192 -9.79 -3.60 16.21
CA TYR A 192 -9.64 -3.46 14.77
C TYR A 192 -8.66 -2.33 14.46
N SER A 193 -8.89 -1.14 14.98
CA SER A 193 -8.08 0.04 14.67
C SER A 193 -6.62 -0.12 15.10
N LEU A 194 -6.38 -0.76 16.25
CA LEU A 194 -5.03 -1.06 16.75
C LEU A 194 -4.34 -2.11 15.88
N PHE A 195 -4.92 -3.30 15.77
CA PHE A 195 -4.26 -4.43 15.11
C PHE A 195 -4.16 -4.23 13.60
N TYR A 196 -5.24 -3.75 12.95
CA TYR A 196 -5.20 -3.38 11.55
C TYR A 196 -4.26 -2.20 11.31
N GLY A 197 -4.28 -1.16 12.17
CA GLY A 197 -3.34 -0.04 12.08
C GLY A 197 -1.88 -0.49 12.16
N ILE A 198 -1.50 -1.26 13.19
CA ILE A 198 -0.15 -1.80 13.36
C ILE A 198 0.26 -2.63 12.15
N PHE A 199 -0.59 -3.57 11.75
CA PHE A 199 -0.31 -4.41 10.59
C PHE A 199 -0.15 -3.57 9.32
N ARG A 200 -1.05 -2.60 9.09
CA ARG A 200 -1.02 -1.67 7.95
C ARG A 200 0.28 -0.88 7.90
N PHE A 201 0.73 -0.39 9.06
CA PHE A 201 1.98 0.34 9.21
C PHE A 201 3.18 -0.53 8.84
N LEU A 202 3.20 -1.79 9.28
CA LEU A 202 4.27 -2.75 9.00
C LEU A 202 4.31 -3.18 7.53
N ILE A 203 3.17 -3.55 6.93
CA ILE A 203 3.13 -4.01 5.53
C ILE A 203 3.49 -2.91 4.54
N GLU A 204 3.34 -1.63 4.92
CA GLU A 204 3.72 -0.52 4.06
C GLU A 204 5.22 -0.52 3.73
N PHE A 205 6.08 -1.01 4.64
CA PHE A 205 7.50 -1.18 4.34
C PHE A 205 7.78 -2.26 3.27
N TYR A 206 6.84 -3.16 3.03
CA TYR A 206 6.92 -4.23 2.03
C TYR A 206 6.18 -3.89 0.73
N ARG A 207 5.52 -2.74 0.66
CA ARG A 207 4.82 -2.28 -0.55
C ARG A 207 5.77 -1.81 -1.63
N GLY A 208 5.39 -2.12 -2.86
CA GLY A 208 6.12 -1.78 -4.07
C GLY A 208 5.40 -0.73 -4.93
N ASP A 209 4.17 -0.35 -4.58
CA ASP A 209 3.34 0.54 -5.40
C ASP A 209 3.75 2.01 -5.21
N PRO A 210 4.26 2.66 -6.27
CA PRO A 210 4.87 3.97 -6.16
C PRO A 210 3.85 5.12 -6.19
N ASP A 211 2.60 4.87 -6.61
CA ASP A 211 1.55 5.89 -6.80
C ASP A 211 0.98 6.45 -5.50
N ARG A 212 1.44 5.92 -4.37
CA ARG A 212 1.07 6.39 -3.03
C ARG A 212 1.71 7.74 -2.71
N PRO A 213 1.00 8.64 -2.02
CA PRO A 213 1.62 9.82 -1.42
C PRO A 213 2.58 9.40 -0.30
N TYR A 214 3.81 9.93 -0.36
CA TYR A 214 4.81 9.78 0.70
C TYR A 214 5.19 11.16 1.23
N TRP A 215 5.29 11.27 2.56
CA TRP A 215 5.79 12.45 3.25
C TRP A 215 6.89 12.03 4.24
N HIS A 216 8.07 12.63 4.10
CA HIS A 216 9.28 12.26 4.86
C HIS A 216 9.60 10.74 4.84
N ASP A 217 9.49 10.11 3.67
CA ASP A 217 9.73 8.67 3.45
C ASP A 217 8.76 7.71 4.15
N TYR A 218 7.68 8.21 4.75
CA TYR A 218 6.56 7.41 5.23
C TYR A 218 5.35 7.65 4.35
N SER A 219 4.53 6.63 4.15
CA SER A 219 3.33 6.79 3.34
C SER A 219 2.25 7.55 4.12
N GLU A 220 1.32 8.15 3.38
CA GLU A 220 0.09 8.69 3.94
C GLU A 220 -0.61 7.71 4.89
N ALA A 221 -0.69 6.43 4.52
CA ALA A 221 -1.32 5.40 5.37
C ALA A 221 -0.60 5.19 6.71
N GLN A 222 0.72 5.32 6.76
CA GLN A 222 1.48 5.24 8.02
C GLN A 222 1.20 6.45 8.92
N TRP A 223 1.15 7.64 8.35
CA TRP A 223 0.78 8.86 9.08
C TRP A 223 -0.66 8.80 9.61
N THR A 224 -1.60 8.38 8.77
CA THR A 224 -3.00 8.23 9.15
C THR A 224 -3.17 7.17 10.25
N THR A 225 -2.40 6.08 10.21
CA THR A 225 -2.36 5.10 11.30
C THR A 225 -1.96 5.76 12.62
N VAL A 226 -0.84 6.49 12.64
CA VAL A 226 -0.37 7.16 13.86
C VAL A 226 -1.42 8.15 14.38
N ALA A 227 -2.03 8.95 13.50
CA ALA A 227 -3.09 9.88 13.86
C ALA A 227 -4.32 9.19 14.47
N LEU A 228 -4.81 8.11 13.84
CA LEU A 228 -5.95 7.33 14.35
C LEU A 228 -5.67 6.73 15.73
N LEU A 229 -4.46 6.21 15.94
CA LEU A 229 -4.07 5.65 17.24
C LEU A 229 -4.00 6.72 18.34
N LEU A 230 -3.56 7.93 18.01
CA LEU A 230 -3.58 9.06 18.95
C LEU A 230 -5.01 9.49 19.28
N VAL A 231 -5.92 9.49 18.30
CA VAL A 231 -7.35 9.78 18.53
C VAL A 231 -7.99 8.72 19.44
N ILE A 232 -7.69 7.44 19.23
CA ILE A 232 -8.18 6.36 20.10
C ILE A 232 -7.63 6.51 21.52
N ALA A 233 -6.33 6.77 21.67
CA ALA A 233 -5.73 6.99 22.98
C ALA A 233 -6.35 8.20 23.69
N PHE A 234 -6.69 9.26 22.95
CA PHE A 234 -7.42 10.41 23.46
C PHE A 234 -8.83 10.02 23.95
N PHE A 235 -9.63 9.32 23.13
CA PHE A 235 -10.98 8.90 23.53
C PHE A 235 -10.99 7.94 24.72
N VAL A 236 -10.02 7.02 24.79
CA VAL A 236 -9.82 6.13 25.95
C VAL A 236 -9.47 6.94 27.21
N LYS A 237 -8.63 7.98 27.10
CA LYS A 237 -8.27 8.85 28.24
C LYS A 237 -9.47 9.64 28.80
N PHE A 238 -10.43 10.01 27.95
CA PHE A 238 -11.64 10.75 28.34
C PHE A 238 -12.83 9.83 28.66
N ASN A 239 -12.61 8.52 28.83
CA ASN A 239 -13.65 7.51 29.11
C ASN A 239 -14.78 7.48 28.07
N LEU A 240 -14.49 7.89 26.82
CA LEU A 240 -15.44 7.79 25.71
C LEU A 240 -15.44 6.38 25.11
N PHE A 241 -14.32 5.66 25.26
CA PHE A 241 -14.09 4.29 24.82
C PHE A 241 -13.63 3.41 25.99
N PRO A 242 -13.89 2.09 25.95
CA PRO A 242 -13.49 1.18 27.02
C PRO A 242 -11.96 1.16 27.19
N TYR A 243 -11.53 1.23 28.45
CA TYR A 243 -10.12 1.26 28.83
C TYR A 243 -9.59 -0.15 29.06
N TYR A 244 -8.53 -0.50 28.35
CA TYR A 244 -7.79 -1.74 28.58
C TYR A 244 -6.29 -1.43 28.70
N TYR A 245 -5.62 -2.02 29.70
CA TYR A 245 -4.21 -1.75 29.98
C TYR A 245 -3.27 -2.05 28.80
N TRP A 246 -3.60 -3.07 28.00
CA TRP A 246 -2.78 -3.48 26.86
C TRP A 246 -2.85 -2.51 25.67
N HIS A 247 -3.88 -1.66 25.58
CA HIS A 247 -4.00 -0.64 24.52
C HIS A 247 -2.84 0.35 24.55
N LEU A 248 -2.55 0.91 25.74
CA LEU A 248 -1.47 1.88 25.91
C LEU A 248 -0.10 1.26 25.61
N SER A 249 0.10 -0.01 25.97
CA SER A 249 1.32 -0.74 25.64
C SER A 249 1.52 -0.88 24.13
N LEU A 250 0.48 -1.26 23.38
CA LEU A 250 0.56 -1.40 21.92
C LEU A 250 0.79 -0.05 21.22
N VAL A 251 0.10 1.00 21.65
CA VAL A 251 0.33 2.36 21.14
C VAL A 251 1.77 2.81 21.42
N GLY A 252 2.26 2.56 22.64
CA GLY A 252 3.65 2.84 23.03
C GLY A 252 4.67 2.08 22.19
N ILE A 253 4.43 0.79 21.92
CA ILE A 253 5.29 -0.03 21.06
C ILE A 253 5.33 0.51 19.64
N LEU A 254 4.18 0.91 19.06
CA LEU A 254 4.16 1.46 17.70
C LEU A 254 4.87 2.81 17.62
N ILE A 255 4.69 3.69 18.61
CA ILE A 255 5.44 4.96 18.72
C ILE A 255 6.94 4.69 18.84
N LEU A 256 7.34 3.66 19.60
CA LEU A 256 8.73 3.23 19.71
C LEU A 256 9.26 2.74 18.36
N ILE A 257 8.53 1.88 17.65
CA ILE A 257 8.92 1.39 16.32
C ILE A 257 9.07 2.56 15.35
N PHE A 258 8.12 3.50 15.33
CA PHE A 258 8.15 4.67 14.46
C PHE A 258 9.33 5.61 14.78
N SER A 259 9.60 5.86 16.06
CA SER A 259 10.73 6.68 16.50
C SER A 259 12.08 6.02 16.18
N LEU A 260 12.21 4.71 16.40
CA LEU A 260 13.40 3.95 16.02
C LEU A 260 13.60 3.96 14.50
N SER A 261 12.55 3.83 13.70
CA SER A 261 12.65 3.91 12.24
C SER A 261 13.04 5.30 11.75
N LEU A 262 12.59 6.38 12.42
CA LEU A 262 13.03 7.74 12.14
C LEU A 262 14.53 7.92 12.46
N VAL A 263 14.99 7.45 13.62
CA VAL A 263 16.40 7.53 14.02
C VAL A 263 17.27 6.74 13.04
N TYR A 264 16.86 5.53 12.66
CA TYR A 264 17.57 4.70 11.68
C TYR A 264 17.73 5.43 10.34
N LYS A 265 16.64 5.99 9.79
CA LYS A 265 16.68 6.73 8.51
C LYS A 265 17.54 8.00 8.59
N LYS A 266 17.47 8.74 9.70
CA LYS A 266 18.26 9.96 9.92
C LYS A 266 19.76 9.67 9.96
N ARG A 267 20.16 8.57 10.61
CA ARG A 267 21.57 8.15 10.71
C ARG A 267 22.09 7.59 9.37
N ASN A 268 21.26 6.85 8.64
CA ASN A 268 21.65 6.13 7.42
C ASN A 268 21.14 6.79 6.13
N THR A 269 21.62 8.00 5.83
CA THR A 269 21.14 8.82 4.69
C THR A 269 21.29 8.20 3.28
N LEU A 270 22.09 7.14 3.13
CA LEU A 270 22.28 6.41 1.87
C LEU A 270 22.38 4.90 2.15
N SER A 271 21.32 4.35 2.76
CA SER A 271 21.23 2.90 3.01
C SER A 271 20.47 2.17 1.89
N SER A 272 20.79 0.87 1.76
CA SER A 272 20.09 -0.08 0.90
C SER A 272 18.56 -0.07 1.11
N SER A 273 18.08 0.19 2.32
CA SER A 273 16.66 0.27 2.64
C SER A 273 15.96 1.47 2.01
N LEU A 274 16.62 2.64 1.96
CA LEU A 274 16.07 3.85 1.35
C LEU A 274 15.98 3.68 -0.16
N ILE A 275 16.99 3.09 -0.80
CA ILE A 275 17.01 2.86 -2.26
C ILE A 275 15.86 1.95 -2.71
N LYS A 276 15.47 0.99 -1.86
CA LYS A 276 14.32 0.10 -2.09
C LYS A 276 12.96 0.77 -1.88
N ASN A 277 12.90 2.06 -1.53
CA ASN A 277 11.65 2.79 -1.44
C ASN A 277 11.04 2.94 -2.85
N PRO A 278 9.74 2.64 -3.05
CA PRO A 278 9.06 2.79 -4.34
C PRO A 278 9.24 4.16 -5.01
N VAL A 279 9.35 5.24 -4.21
CA VAL A 279 9.60 6.61 -4.73
C VAL A 279 10.94 6.67 -5.47
N HIS A 280 12.00 6.12 -4.88
CA HIS A 280 13.33 6.14 -5.50
C HIS A 280 13.46 5.15 -6.64
N ILE A 281 12.77 4.00 -6.57
CA ILE A 281 12.70 3.07 -7.71
C ILE A 281 12.02 3.75 -8.91
N ARG A 282 10.93 4.50 -8.70
CA ARG A 282 10.31 5.30 -9.76
C ARG A 282 11.25 6.36 -10.32
N GLU A 283 11.97 7.09 -9.47
CA GLU A 283 12.97 8.07 -9.92
C GLU A 283 14.02 7.38 -10.82
N MET A 284 14.53 6.22 -10.40
CA MET A 284 15.47 5.43 -11.19
C MET A 284 14.87 4.92 -12.51
N ALA A 285 13.61 4.44 -12.50
CA ALA A 285 12.91 4.03 -13.71
C ALA A 285 12.76 5.18 -14.70
N SER A 286 12.41 6.38 -14.22
CA SER A 286 12.32 7.58 -15.06
C SER A 286 13.69 8.00 -15.63
N CYS A 287 14.77 7.81 -14.86
CA CYS A 287 16.13 8.05 -15.35
C CYS A 287 16.50 7.03 -16.42
N PHE A 288 16.16 5.75 -16.20
CA PHE A 288 16.38 4.66 -17.15
C PHE A 288 15.66 4.93 -18.47
N GLU A 289 14.38 5.32 -18.45
CA GLU A 289 13.63 5.66 -19.67
C GLU A 289 14.27 6.84 -20.43
N LYS A 290 14.68 7.90 -19.74
CA LYS A 290 15.36 9.06 -20.35
C LYS A 290 16.73 8.71 -20.96
N LEU A 291 17.50 7.85 -20.28
CA LEU A 291 18.76 7.33 -20.81
C LEU A 291 18.54 6.39 -22.00
N SER A 292 17.44 5.64 -22.02
CA SER A 292 17.13 4.71 -23.12
C SER A 292 16.60 5.40 -24.38
N THR A 293 16.08 6.63 -24.25
CA THR A 293 15.49 7.41 -25.36
C THR A 293 16.47 8.41 -25.97
N SER A 294 17.65 8.62 -25.38
CA SER A 294 18.61 9.65 -25.80
C SER A 294 19.47 9.28 -27.03
N ASN A 295 19.10 8.27 -27.82
CA ASN A 295 19.72 7.95 -29.12
C ASN A 295 19.56 9.05 -30.20
N VAL A 296 19.10 10.24 -29.84
CA VAL A 296 19.15 11.40 -30.72
C VAL A 296 20.56 11.97 -30.67
N ILE A 297 21.34 11.62 -31.69
CA ILE A 297 22.67 12.14 -32.03
C ILE A 297 22.71 13.65 -31.76
N THR A 298 23.31 14.04 -30.64
CA THR A 298 23.76 15.42 -30.44
C THR A 298 25.27 15.41 -30.54
N ASN A 299 25.81 16.10 -31.55
CA ASN A 299 27.24 16.31 -31.82
C ASN A 299 28.03 17.01 -30.69
N ASN A 300 27.51 17.07 -29.46
CA ASN A 300 28.18 17.63 -28.30
C ASN A 300 28.41 16.52 -27.27
N ASN A 301 29.67 16.35 -26.85
CA ASN A 301 30.19 15.46 -25.80
C ASN A 301 29.62 15.73 -24.38
N ASN A 302 28.37 16.16 -24.25
CA ASN A 302 27.73 16.41 -22.96
C ASN A 302 27.08 15.14 -22.44
N ILE A 303 27.81 14.44 -21.56
CA ILE A 303 27.29 13.30 -20.79
C ILE A 303 26.08 13.77 -19.95
N LYS A 304 24.90 13.21 -20.20
CA LYS A 304 23.70 13.51 -19.40
C LYS A 304 23.82 12.86 -18.03
N ILE A 305 23.80 13.68 -16.97
CA ILE A 305 23.84 13.24 -15.58
C ILE A 305 22.47 13.48 -14.96
N TYR A 306 21.83 12.41 -14.47
CA TYR A 306 20.57 12.46 -13.74
C TYR A 306 20.82 12.36 -12.24
N LYS A 307 20.13 13.18 -11.44
CA LYS A 307 20.26 13.18 -9.98
C LYS A 307 18.95 12.77 -9.32
N THR A 308 18.99 11.77 -8.44
CA THR A 308 17.85 11.37 -7.59
C THR A 308 17.76 12.26 -6.34
N LYS A 309 16.63 12.22 -5.62
CA LYS A 309 16.48 12.98 -4.36
C LYS A 309 17.47 12.54 -3.27
N LEU A 310 17.93 11.30 -3.31
CA LEU A 310 18.98 10.79 -2.41
C LEU A 310 20.39 11.30 -2.77
N GLY A 311 20.54 12.08 -3.84
CA GLY A 311 21.83 12.59 -4.30
C GLY A 311 22.62 11.62 -5.17
N VAL A 312 22.01 10.48 -5.56
CA VAL A 312 22.62 9.52 -6.50
C VAL A 312 22.62 10.15 -7.89
N ARG A 313 23.81 10.27 -8.47
CA ARG A 313 24.04 10.69 -9.85
C ARG A 313 24.20 9.46 -10.73
N LEU A 314 23.42 9.42 -11.81
CA LEU A 314 23.39 8.35 -12.79
C LEU A 314 23.73 8.94 -14.16
N SER A 315 24.76 8.42 -14.80
CA SER A 315 25.10 8.71 -16.19
C SER A 315 25.44 7.42 -16.91
N GLY A 316 25.17 7.32 -18.20
CA GLY A 316 25.44 6.09 -18.92
C GLY A 316 25.15 6.22 -20.40
N ASP A 317 25.73 5.32 -21.18
CA ASP A 317 25.44 5.17 -22.60
C ASP A 317 24.59 3.90 -22.81
N MET A 318 23.53 4.06 -23.60
CA MET A 318 22.59 3.00 -23.96
C MET A 318 22.60 2.84 -25.48
N ASN A 319 23.04 1.69 -25.97
CA ASN A 319 23.02 1.40 -27.40
C ASN A 319 21.87 0.44 -27.72
N ASN A 320 21.00 0.77 -28.69
CA ASN A 320 19.76 0.03 -29.01
C ASN A 320 18.85 -0.29 -27.80
N HIS A 321 18.52 0.72 -26.96
CA HIS A 321 17.68 0.59 -25.77
C HIS A 321 18.20 -0.40 -24.70
N LYS A 322 19.50 -0.71 -24.71
CA LYS A 322 20.15 -1.61 -23.76
C LYS A 322 21.25 -0.83 -23.03
N VAL A 323 21.15 -0.73 -21.70
CA VAL A 323 22.22 -0.16 -20.88
C VAL A 323 23.46 -1.01 -21.11
N LYS A 324 24.55 -0.41 -21.57
CA LYS A 324 25.86 -1.09 -21.57
C LYS A 324 26.72 -0.62 -20.41
N HIS A 325 26.58 0.65 -20.03
CA HIS A 325 27.38 1.26 -18.97
C HIS A 325 26.52 2.21 -18.13
N LEU A 326 26.60 2.07 -16.81
CA LEU A 326 26.00 2.97 -15.84
C LEU A 326 27.06 3.41 -14.83
N THR A 327 27.33 4.69 -14.78
CA THR A 327 28.19 5.31 -13.77
C THR A 327 27.34 5.86 -12.63
N ILE A 328 27.70 5.48 -11.41
CA ILE A 328 27.05 5.90 -10.17
C ILE A 328 28.03 6.75 -9.37
N SER A 329 27.64 7.98 -9.04
CA SER A 329 28.37 8.85 -8.11
C SER A 329 27.41 9.56 -7.15
N ASN A 330 27.94 10.22 -6.12
CA ASN A 330 27.13 10.99 -5.16
C ASN A 330 27.46 12.48 -5.24
N SER A 331 26.44 13.33 -5.20
CA SER A 331 26.66 14.78 -5.22
C SER A 331 27.22 15.38 -3.93
N ASN A 332 27.10 14.68 -2.80
CA ASN A 332 27.34 15.26 -1.47
C ASN A 332 28.58 14.70 -0.74
N ASN A 333 29.56 14.11 -1.44
CA ASN A 333 30.75 13.47 -0.86
C ASN A 333 30.51 12.35 0.18
N LYS A 334 29.25 11.99 0.44
CA LYS A 334 28.87 10.85 1.30
C LYS A 334 29.22 9.54 0.60
N LEU A 335 29.84 8.63 1.34
CA LEU A 335 30.30 7.32 0.87
C LEU A 335 29.15 6.56 0.20
N ILE A 336 29.31 6.22 -1.08
CA ILE A 336 28.53 5.15 -1.70
C ILE A 336 29.22 3.86 -1.30
N ASP A 337 28.56 3.10 -0.42
CA ASP A 337 28.98 1.74 -0.12
C ASP A 337 28.79 0.85 -1.36
N VAL A 338 29.67 -0.13 -1.57
CA VAL A 338 29.55 -1.13 -2.65
C VAL A 338 28.17 -1.79 -2.59
N SER A 339 27.63 -1.99 -1.37
CA SER A 339 26.29 -2.52 -1.18
C SER A 339 25.21 -1.69 -1.90
N VAL A 340 25.33 -0.37 -1.91
CA VAL A 340 24.41 0.54 -2.61
C VAL A 340 24.53 0.38 -4.12
N ALA A 341 25.76 0.29 -4.64
CA ALA A 341 26.01 0.07 -6.07
C ALA A 341 25.38 -1.25 -6.54
N ILE A 342 25.54 -2.34 -5.77
CA ILE A 342 24.92 -3.65 -6.03
C ILE A 342 23.39 -3.54 -6.07
N HIS A 343 22.79 -2.78 -5.15
CA HIS A 343 21.34 -2.60 -5.13
C HIS A 343 20.83 -1.85 -6.36
N ILE A 344 21.51 -0.78 -6.77
CA ILE A 344 21.17 -0.04 -8.00
C ILE A 344 21.35 -0.94 -9.22
N ALA A 345 22.43 -1.74 -9.25
CA ALA A 345 22.68 -2.70 -10.32
C ALA A 345 21.54 -3.71 -10.49
N ASN A 346 21.07 -4.26 -9.37
CA ASN A 346 19.94 -5.19 -9.36
C ASN A 346 18.62 -4.54 -9.82
N ILE A 347 18.37 -3.27 -9.46
CA ILE A 347 17.19 -2.52 -9.91
C ILE A 347 17.22 -2.32 -11.44
N PHE A 348 18.36 -1.92 -11.99
CA PHE A 348 18.52 -1.73 -13.43
C PHE A 348 18.48 -3.06 -14.19
N LYS A 349 19.08 -4.13 -13.64
CA LYS A 349 18.93 -5.49 -14.17
C LYS A 349 17.46 -5.93 -14.24
N MET A 350 16.65 -5.58 -13.24
CA MET A 350 15.21 -5.82 -13.25
C MET A 350 14.49 -5.02 -14.34
N PHE A 351 14.84 -3.75 -14.56
CA PHE A 351 14.30 -2.96 -15.69
C PHE A 351 14.65 -3.60 -17.04
N LEU A 352 15.83 -4.20 -17.15
CA LEU A 352 16.29 -5.00 -18.30
C LEU A 352 15.74 -6.44 -18.30
N LYS A 353 14.66 -6.72 -17.57
CA LYS A 353 13.95 -8.01 -17.52
C LYS A 353 14.81 -9.21 -17.10
N ASN A 354 15.89 -8.97 -16.36
CA ASN A 354 16.83 -9.99 -15.90
C ASN A 354 17.53 -10.80 -17.03
N GLU A 355 17.56 -10.29 -18.26
CA GLU A 355 18.28 -10.91 -19.39
C GLU A 355 19.79 -10.61 -19.40
N TYR A 356 20.27 -9.81 -18.45
CA TYR A 356 21.64 -9.32 -18.39
C TYR A 356 22.31 -9.72 -17.06
N SER A 357 23.58 -10.12 -17.12
CA SER A 357 24.50 -10.09 -15.99
C SER A 357 25.09 -8.69 -15.85
N TYR A 358 25.71 -8.40 -14.72
CA TYR A 358 26.45 -7.16 -14.54
C TYR A 358 27.74 -7.37 -13.78
N ASP A 359 28.73 -6.56 -14.11
CA ASP A 359 29.98 -6.44 -13.38
C ASP A 359 30.10 -5.02 -12.82
N ILE A 360 30.62 -4.90 -11.60
CA ILE A 360 30.83 -3.62 -10.92
C ILE A 360 32.33 -3.36 -10.86
N ILE A 361 32.75 -2.25 -11.45
CA ILE A 361 34.13 -1.77 -11.42
C ILE A 361 34.18 -0.55 -10.51
N ASP A 362 35.02 -0.60 -9.48
CA ASP A 362 35.37 0.59 -8.70
C ASP A 362 36.39 1.39 -9.50
N SER A 363 35.98 2.55 -9.99
CA SER A 363 36.84 3.45 -10.79
C SER A 363 37.67 4.40 -9.92
N GLY A 364 37.66 4.21 -8.60
CA GLY A 364 38.26 5.13 -7.65
C GLY A 364 37.40 6.38 -7.45
N SER A 365 37.76 7.22 -6.48
CA SER A 365 37.04 8.48 -6.19
C SER A 365 35.56 8.30 -5.83
N LYS A 366 35.16 7.12 -5.31
CA LYS A 366 33.77 6.80 -4.89
C LYS A 366 32.78 6.81 -6.06
N CYS A 367 33.25 6.39 -7.23
CA CYS A 367 32.49 6.27 -8.46
C CYS A 367 32.48 4.80 -8.91
N TYR A 368 31.29 4.21 -9.03
CA TYR A 368 31.14 2.83 -9.49
C TYR A 368 30.65 2.81 -10.93
N GLN A 369 31.30 2.00 -11.75
CA GLN A 369 30.85 1.70 -13.10
C GLN A 369 30.20 0.33 -13.10
N ILE A 370 29.00 0.23 -13.68
CA ILE A 370 28.28 -1.03 -13.84
C ILE A 370 28.18 -1.31 -15.32
N ILE A 371 28.71 -2.46 -15.73
CA ILE A 371 28.66 -2.94 -17.11
C ILE A 371 27.63 -4.06 -17.18
N TYR A 372 26.67 -3.97 -18.09
CA TYR A 372 25.67 -5.02 -18.29
C TYR A 372 25.97 -5.83 -19.55
N SER A 373 26.04 -7.14 -19.39
CA SER A 373 26.34 -8.10 -20.45
C SER A 373 25.15 -9.03 -20.64
N LYS A 374 24.72 -9.29 -21.88
CA LYS A 374 23.57 -10.16 -22.13
C LYS A 374 23.94 -11.60 -21.74
N ILE A 375 23.05 -12.27 -21.02
CA ILE A 375 23.20 -13.70 -20.70
C ILE A 375 22.99 -14.46 -22.01
N SER A 376 24.03 -15.18 -22.45
CA SER A 376 24.07 -15.98 -23.69
C SER A 376 23.11 -17.15 -23.65
#